data_AF-A0A0F9DFE4-F1
#
_entry.id   AF-A0A0F9DFE4-F1
#
_cell.length_a   1.000
_cell.length_b   1.000
_cell.length_c   1.000
_cell.angle_alpha   90.00
_cell.angle_beta   90.00
_cell.angle_gamma   90.00
#
_symmetry.space_group_name_H-M   'P 1'
#
loop_
_entity.id
_entity.type
_entity.pdbx_description
1 polymer ?
#
loop_
_entity_poly.entity_id
_entity_poly.type
_entity_poly.pdbx_seq_one_letter_code
_entity_poly.pdbx_strand_id
1 'polypeptide(L)' 'MPKKRKSGGKSGSSKGHYARVQCSKCGRMVARSKAKAVTRRVSLVDSRMFAELKKTGTIIQTPSTKKYYC' A
#
# COMPACT_ATOMS: atom_id res chain seq x y z
N MET A 1 -3.49 -25.03 -23.03
CA MET A 1 -4.37 -24.16 -22.20
C MET A 1 -4.16 -22.71 -22.60
N PRO A 2 -5.23 -21.92 -22.86
CA PRO A 2 -5.09 -20.53 -23.28
C PRO A 2 -4.64 -19.64 -22.13
N LYS A 3 -3.78 -18.66 -22.44
CA LYS A 3 -3.30 -17.67 -21.46
C LYS A 3 -4.35 -16.58 -21.27
N LYS A 4 -5.11 -16.66 -20.16
CA LYS A 4 -6.17 -15.67 -19.85
C LYS A 4 -5.66 -14.21 -19.74
N ARG A 5 -4.43 -13.99 -19.24
CA ARG A 5 -3.85 -12.65 -19.06
C ARG A 5 -2.42 -12.59 -19.56
N LYS A 6 -2.06 -11.57 -20.36
CA LYS A 6 -0.68 -11.36 -20.88
C LYS A 6 0.38 -11.38 -19.77
N SER A 7 0.06 -10.87 -18.58
CA SER A 7 0.98 -10.85 -17.43
C SER A 7 0.91 -12.07 -16.50
N GLY A 8 -0.06 -12.97 -16.68
CA GLY A 8 -0.29 -14.08 -15.75
C GLY A 8 -0.70 -13.66 -14.32
N GLY A 9 -1.08 -12.39 -14.13
CA GLY A 9 -1.47 -11.86 -12.83
C GLY A 9 -0.32 -11.32 -11.97
N LYS A 10 0.89 -11.14 -12.52
CA LYS A 10 1.99 -10.45 -11.85
C LYS A 10 2.25 -9.06 -12.46
N SER A 11 2.67 -8.11 -11.63
CA SER A 11 3.28 -6.85 -12.05
C SER A 11 4.81 -7.00 -12.04
N GLY A 12 5.44 -6.73 -13.19
CA GLY A 12 6.89 -6.77 -13.34
C GLY A 12 7.39 -7.64 -14.49
N SER A 13 8.73 -7.70 -14.60
CA SER A 13 9.47 -8.37 -15.67
C SER A 13 9.45 -9.90 -15.59
N SER A 14 10.17 -10.57 -16.49
CA SER A 14 10.37 -12.02 -16.61
C SER A 14 11.06 -12.67 -15.39
N LYS A 15 11.40 -11.90 -14.35
CA LYS A 15 12.05 -12.39 -13.13
C LYS A 15 11.24 -13.54 -12.51
N GLY A 16 11.95 -14.61 -12.14
CA GLY A 16 11.36 -15.84 -11.59
C GLY A 16 10.87 -15.68 -10.15
N HIS A 17 11.61 -14.95 -9.30
CA HIS A 17 11.28 -14.76 -7.89
C HIS A 17 11.30 -13.29 -7.46
N TYR A 18 10.35 -12.94 -6.58
CA TYR A 18 10.24 -11.64 -5.94
C TYR A 18 10.18 -11.83 -4.43
N ALA A 19 10.61 -10.82 -3.67
CA ALA A 19 10.46 -10.82 -2.22
C ALA A 19 8.99 -11.07 -1.82
N ARG A 20 8.77 -11.82 -0.74
CA ARG A 20 7.43 -12.07 -0.19
C ARG A 20 7.09 -10.96 0.80
N VAL A 21 5.83 -10.54 0.77
CA VAL A 21 5.24 -9.55 1.68
C VAL A 21 4.05 -10.17 2.40
N GLN A 22 3.81 -9.73 3.63
CA GLN A 22 2.70 -10.21 4.44
C GLN A 22 1.41 -9.45 4.08
N CYS A 23 0.31 -10.16 3.89
CA CYS A 23 -1.01 -9.56 3.72
C CYS A 23 -1.49 -8.93 5.03
N SER A 24 -1.88 -7.66 4.99
CA SER A 24 -2.36 -6.92 6.16
C SER A 24 -3.72 -7.39 6.69
N LYS A 25 -4.51 -8.15 5.90
CA LYS A 25 -5.83 -8.66 6.32
C LYS A 25 -5.77 -10.09 6.88
N CYS A 26 -5.06 -11.01 6.20
CA CYS A 26 -5.06 -12.43 6.55
C CYS A 26 -3.69 -12.98 6.96
N GLY A 27 -2.63 -12.17 6.95
CA GLY A 27 -1.28 -12.59 7.36
C GLY A 27 -0.53 -13.50 6.39
N ARG A 28 -1.14 -13.93 5.28
CA ARG A 28 -0.48 -14.81 4.29
C ARG A 28 0.72 -14.13 3.62
N MET A 29 1.80 -14.88 3.42
CA MET A 29 2.96 -14.46 2.63
C MET A 29 2.67 -14.56 1.13
N VAL A 30 2.72 -13.43 0.42
CA VAL A 30 2.46 -13.33 -1.03
C VAL A 30 3.65 -12.67 -1.74
N ALA A 31 3.99 -13.11 -2.95
CA ALA A 31 5.02 -12.45 -3.74
C ALA A 31 4.66 -10.99 -4.00
N ARG A 32 5.62 -10.06 -3.84
CA ARG A 32 5.39 -8.62 -4.03
C ARG A 32 4.84 -8.25 -5.41
N SER A 33 5.16 -9.04 -6.44
CA SER A 33 4.64 -8.85 -7.80
C SER A 33 3.18 -9.28 -7.98
N LYS A 34 2.62 -10.04 -7.04
CA LYS A 34 1.21 -10.48 -7.06
C LYS A 34 0.35 -9.74 -6.04
N ALA A 35 0.95 -9.14 -5.02
CA ALA A 35 0.24 -8.41 -3.98
C ALA A 35 -0.33 -7.06 -4.48
N LYS A 36 -1.51 -6.70 -3.99
CA LYS A 36 -2.10 -5.38 -4.19
C LYS A 36 -1.52 -4.40 -3.16
N ALA A 37 -0.75 -3.42 -3.64
CA ALA A 37 -0.19 -2.37 -2.80
C ALA A 37 -1.15 -1.17 -2.76
N VAL A 38 -1.68 -0.86 -1.58
CA VAL A 38 -2.53 0.30 -1.34
C VAL A 38 -1.76 1.28 -0.46
N THR A 39 -1.42 2.44 -1.03
CA THR A 39 -0.74 3.52 -0.31
C THR A 39 -1.75 4.60 0.04
N ARG A 40 -1.83 4.99 1.31
CA ARG A 40 -2.70 6.08 1.78
C ARG A 40 -1.91 7.01 2.69
N ARG A 41 -2.12 8.32 2.54
CA ARG A 41 -1.67 9.30 3.53
C ARG A 41 -2.63 9.27 4.71
N VAL A 42 -2.08 9.18 5.90
CA VAL A 42 -2.87 9.16 7.14
C VAL A 42 -2.70 10.51 7.81
N SER A 43 -3.83 11.17 8.06
CA SER A 43 -3.87 12.35 8.93
C SER A 43 -3.89 11.86 10.38
N LEU A 44 -2.97 12.38 11.19
CA LEU A 44 -2.91 12.06 12.63
C LEU A 44 -4.05 12.72 13.42
N VAL A 45 -4.66 13.75 12.83
CA VAL A 45 -5.66 14.61 13.46
C VAL A 45 -6.90 14.64 12.58
N ASP A 46 -8.07 14.78 13.20
CA ASP A 46 -9.32 15.05 12.48
C ASP A 46 -9.25 16.39 11.73
N SER A 47 -9.97 16.45 10.63
CA SER A 47 -10.07 17.57 9.69
C SER A 47 -10.37 18.92 10.36
N ARG A 48 -11.27 18.95 11.36
CA ARG A 48 -11.67 20.17 12.07
C ARG A 48 -10.52 20.75 12.90
N MET A 49 -9.94 19.91 13.76
CA MET A 49 -8.81 20.28 14.60
C MET A 49 -7.55 20.59 13.78
N PHE A 50 -7.37 19.92 12.64
CA PHE A 50 -6.25 20.18 11.74
C PHE A 50 -6.24 21.64 11.24
N ALA A 51 -7.41 22.21 10.93
CA ALA A 51 -7.50 23.60 10.46
C ALA A 51 -7.13 24.60 11.57
N GLU A 52 -7.52 24.31 12.81
CA GLU A 52 -7.20 25.14 13.98
C GLU A 52 -5.70 25.05 14.32
N LEU A 53 -5.15 23.84 14.43
CA LEU A 53 -3.74 23.61 14.73
C LEU A 53 -2.81 24.16 13.65
N LYS A 54 -3.24 24.13 12.38
CA LYS A 54 -2.48 24.74 11.28
C LYS A 54 -2.45 26.27 11.40
N LYS A 55 -3.54 26.90 11.85
CA LYS A 55 -3.59 28.36 12.09
C LYS A 55 -2.68 28.77 13.25
N THR A 56 -2.57 27.95 14.29
CA THR A 56 -1.65 28.18 15.41
C THR A 56 -0.18 27.90 15.06
N GLY A 57 0.11 27.44 13.84
CA GLY A 57 1.47 27.21 13.35
C GLY A 57 2.04 25.83 13.69
N THR A 58 1.21 24.88 14.14
CA THR A 58 1.67 23.53 14.48
C THR A 58 2.01 22.73 13.21
N ILE A 59 3.18 22.10 13.19
CA ILE A 59 3.62 21.25 12.07
C ILE A 59 3.07 19.84 12.27
N ILE A 60 2.08 19.47 11.47
CA ILE A 60 1.45 18.13 11.52
C ILE A 60 2.02 17.26 10.41
N GLN A 61 2.71 16.19 10.78
CA GLN A 61 3.23 15.20 9.84
C GLN A 61 2.11 14.32 9.30
N THR A 62 2.13 14.05 7.99
CA THR A 62 1.16 13.18 7.32
C THR A 62 1.88 11.98 6.70
N PRO A 63 2.21 10.95 7.50
CA PRO A 63 2.95 9.80 7.01
C PRO A 63 2.13 9.03 5.97
N SER A 64 2.82 8.53 4.94
CA SER A 64 2.23 7.62 3.97
C SER A 64 2.35 6.18 4.48
N THR A 65 1.22 5.49 4.65
CA THR A 65 1.18 4.09 5.02
C THR A 65 0.93 3.23 3.79
N LYS A 66 1.66 2.13 3.67
CA LYS A 66 1.53 1.17 2.57
C LYS A 66 1.07 -0.17 3.10
N LYS A 67 -0.10 -0.62 2.67
CA LYS A 67 -0.67 -1.93 3.03
C LYS A 67 -0.62 -2.85 1.82
N TYR A 68 -0.30 -4.13 2.07
CA TYR A 68 -0.28 -5.17 1.04
C TYR A 68 -1.44 -6.13 1.26
N TYR A 69 -2.12 -6.49 0.18
CA TYR A 69 -3.22 -7.46 0.22
C TYR A 69 -2.94 -8.61 -0.75
N CYS A 70 -3.34 -9.81 -0.33
CA CYS A 70 -3.24 -11.04 -1.11
C CYS A 70 -4.24 -11.09 -2.27
#